data_AF-A0A7S0EAG4-F1
#
_entry.id   AF-A0A7S0EAG4-F1
#
_cell.length_a   1.000
_cell.length_b   1.000
_cell.length_c   1.000
_cell.angle_alpha   90.00
_cell.angle_beta   90.00
_cell.angle_gamma   90.00
#
_symmetry.space_group_name_H-M   'P 1'
#
loop_
_entity.id
_entity.type
_entity.pdbx_description
1 polymer ?
#
loop_
_entity_poly.entity_id
_entity_poly.type
_entity_poly.pdbx_seq_one_letter_code
_entity_poly.pdbx_strand_id
1 'polypeptide(L)'
;MAEPAAVSPKDGAHQPVTALQVKATELCHTYFTALGHLQNAAPEAPLDETGPARTARVAGFQGLVDELAAAVVQKHSEIEGLVDELEAMPRSEEDELRRLREAQEDHAAATESLRASVAKTERLAGSVRGSLDSLLTSGEQRDPWIKGAGSL
;
A
#
# COMPACT_ATOMS: atom_id res chain seq x y z
N MET A 1 22.91 10.69 12.02
CA MET A 1 21.84 9.70 12.27
C MET A 1 20.93 9.75 11.06
N ALA A 2 21.01 8.75 10.18
CA ALA A 2 20.13 8.68 9.02
C ALA A 2 18.87 7.90 9.43
N GLU A 3 17.71 8.48 9.19
CA GLU A 3 16.40 7.84 9.30
C GLU A 3 16.39 6.52 8.51
N PRO A 4 15.79 5.44 9.02
CA PRO A 4 15.48 4.29 8.18
C PRO A 4 14.44 4.75 7.16
N ALA A 5 14.83 4.73 5.87
CA ALA A 5 13.92 4.95 4.77
C ALA A 5 12.71 4.04 4.97
N ALA A 6 11.54 4.66 5.16
CA ALA A 6 10.28 3.95 5.16
C ALA A 6 10.23 3.12 3.87
N VAL A 7 10.19 1.80 4.02
CA VAL A 7 9.86 0.89 2.93
C VAL A 7 8.43 1.25 2.54
N SER A 8 8.31 2.14 1.56
CA SER A 8 7.05 2.46 0.92
C SER A 8 6.56 1.14 0.32
N PRO A 9 5.40 0.62 0.72
CA PRO A 9 4.88 -0.63 0.17
C PRO A 9 4.60 -0.38 -1.31
N LYS A 10 5.57 -0.75 -2.14
CA LYS A 10 5.48 -0.79 -3.59
C LYS A 10 4.75 -2.06 -4.03
N ASP A 11 3.67 -2.41 -3.33
CA ASP A 11 2.90 -3.62 -3.60
C ASP A 11 1.43 -3.24 -3.81
N GLY A 12 1.16 -2.77 -5.03
CA GLY A 12 -0.20 -2.54 -5.56
C GLY A 12 -1.02 -3.83 -5.74
N ALA A 13 -0.58 -4.97 -5.20
CA ALA A 13 -1.28 -6.25 -5.29
C ALA A 13 -2.64 -6.27 -4.55
N HIS A 14 -2.91 -5.27 -3.71
CA HIS A 14 -4.20 -5.09 -3.05
C HIS A 14 -5.19 -4.18 -3.80
N GLN A 15 -4.80 -3.54 -4.91
CA GLN A 15 -5.71 -2.62 -5.63
C GLN A 15 -6.93 -3.29 -6.27
N PRO A 16 -6.84 -4.40 -7.02
CA PRO A 16 -7.99 -4.88 -7.78
C PRO A 16 -9.06 -5.52 -6.91
N VAL A 17 -8.68 -6.24 -5.85
CA VAL A 17 -9.65 -6.81 -4.89
C VAL A 17 -10.39 -5.71 -4.12
N THR A 18 -9.67 -4.70 -3.64
CA THR A 18 -10.29 -3.58 -2.95
C THR A 18 -11.14 -2.74 -3.90
N ALA A 19 -10.69 -2.52 -5.14
CA ALA A 19 -11.49 -1.84 -6.16
C ALA A 19 -12.78 -2.61 -6.47
N LEU A 20 -12.72 -3.94 -6.59
CA LEU A 20 -13.88 -4.80 -6.77
C LEU A 20 -14.88 -4.68 -5.61
N GLN A 21 -14.39 -4.67 -4.36
CA GLN A 21 -15.23 -4.47 -3.18
C GLN A 21 -15.92 -3.10 -3.19
N VAL A 22 -15.21 -2.04 -3.56
CA VAL A 22 -15.79 -0.70 -3.69
C VAL A 22 -16.86 -0.69 -4.79
N LYS A 23 -16.59 -1.29 -5.96
CA LYS A 23 -17.54 -1.35 -7.08
C LYS A 23 -18.78 -2.17 -6.77
N ALA A 24 -18.65 -3.29 -6.08
CA ALA A 24 -19.79 -4.06 -5.58
C ALA A 24 -20.66 -3.22 -4.62
N THR A 25 -20.02 -2.43 -3.75
CA THR A 25 -20.73 -1.51 -2.85
C THR A 25 -21.45 -0.39 -3.62
N GLU A 26 -20.81 0.21 -4.62
CA GLU A 26 -21.43 1.19 -5.51
C GLU A 26 -22.64 0.59 -6.22
N LEU A 27 -22.54 -0.63 -6.73
CA LEU A 27 -23.63 -1.32 -7.41
C LEU A 27 -24.84 -1.54 -6.49
N CYS A 28 -24.61 -1.97 -5.25
CA CYS A 28 -25.67 -2.10 -4.25
C CYS A 28 -26.37 -0.75 -4.01
N HIS A 29 -25.61 0.35 -3.94
CA HIS A 29 -26.18 1.68 -3.79
C HIS A 29 -26.97 2.10 -5.04
N THR A 30 -26.47 1.82 -6.24
CA THR A 30 -27.19 2.05 -7.51
C THR A 30 -28.52 1.31 -7.53
N TYR A 31 -28.55 0.04 -7.12
CA TYR A 31 -29.80 -0.73 -7.02
C TYR A 31 -30.79 -0.11 -6.04
N PHE A 32 -30.33 0.24 -4.83
CA PHE A 32 -31.19 0.82 -3.81
C PHE A 32 -31.82 2.13 -4.29
N THR A 33 -31.00 3.01 -4.87
CA THR A 33 -31.43 4.31 -5.40
C THR A 33 -32.36 4.15 -6.60
N ALA A 34 -32.04 3.26 -7.54
CA ALA A 34 -32.88 2.97 -8.69
C ALA A 34 -34.27 2.45 -8.27
N LEU A 35 -34.32 1.49 -7.35
CA LEU A 35 -35.58 0.97 -6.81
C LEU A 35 -36.39 2.07 -6.11
N GLY A 36 -35.74 2.93 -5.33
CA GLY A 36 -36.39 4.08 -4.70
C GLY A 36 -36.98 5.06 -5.72
N HIS A 37 -36.24 5.38 -6.79
CA HIS A 37 -36.74 6.24 -7.86
C HIS A 37 -37.93 5.60 -8.59
N LEU A 38 -37.87 4.31 -8.91
CA LEU A 38 -38.96 3.61 -9.57
C LEU A 38 -40.21 3.52 -8.69
N GLN A 39 -40.06 3.29 -7.38
CA GLN A 39 -41.19 3.28 -6.45
C GLN A 39 -41.87 4.65 -6.34
N ASN A 40 -41.08 5.73 -6.30
CA ASN A 40 -41.61 7.09 -6.19
C ASN A 40 -42.19 7.63 -7.51
N ALA A 41 -41.66 7.19 -8.65
CA ALA A 41 -42.09 7.63 -9.97
C ALA A 41 -43.16 6.71 -10.59
N ALA A 42 -43.44 5.56 -9.97
CA ALA A 42 -44.43 4.61 -10.45
C ALA A 42 -45.77 5.34 -10.63
N PRO A 43 -46.34 5.35 -11.85
CA PRO A 43 -47.58 6.04 -12.09
C PRO A 43 -48.68 5.41 -11.22
N GLU A 44 -49.29 6.22 -10.34
CA GLU A 44 -50.53 5.83 -9.67
C GLU A 44 -51.54 5.45 -10.76
N ALA A 45 -52.07 4.24 -10.69
CA ALA A 45 -53.00 3.76 -11.70
C ALA A 45 -54.41 4.30 -11.39
N PRO A 46 -55.04 5.01 -12.32
CA PRO A 46 -56.41 4.72 -12.66
C PRO A 46 -56.39 3.84 -13.90
N LEU A 47 -56.99 2.64 -13.79
CA LEU A 47 -57.14 1.70 -14.91
C LEU A 47 -57.99 2.27 -16.07
N ASP A 48 -58.66 3.41 -15.84
CA ASP A 48 -59.69 3.96 -16.72
C ASP A 48 -59.24 5.21 -17.50
N GLU A 49 -58.05 5.76 -17.24
CA GLU A 49 -57.52 6.90 -18.00
C GLU A 49 -56.99 6.43 -19.37
N THR A 50 -57.80 6.54 -20.43
CA THR A 50 -57.33 6.39 -21.82
C THR A 50 -57.16 7.77 -22.45
N GLY A 51 -55.92 8.17 -22.76
CA GLY A 51 -55.65 9.45 -23.43
C GLY A 51 -54.16 9.81 -23.53
N PRO A 52 -53.84 10.91 -24.25
CA PRO A 52 -52.46 11.34 -24.52
C PRO A 52 -51.64 11.67 -23.27
N ALA A 53 -52.31 12.05 -22.17
CA ALA A 53 -51.67 12.28 -20.88
C ALA A 53 -51.11 10.99 -20.24
N ARG A 54 -51.83 9.86 -20.37
CA ARG A 54 -51.35 8.55 -19.89
C ARG A 54 -50.16 8.07 -20.72
N THR A 55 -50.21 8.20 -22.04
CA THR A 55 -49.09 7.80 -22.92
C THR A 55 -47.83 8.61 -22.61
N ALA A 56 -47.95 9.91 -22.35
CA ALA A 56 -46.80 10.73 -21.96
C ALA A 56 -46.21 10.33 -20.60
N ARG A 57 -47.07 10.02 -19.60
CA ARG A 57 -46.64 9.55 -18.27
C ARG A 57 -45.92 8.20 -18.33
N VAL A 58 -46.48 7.24 -19.09
CA VAL A 58 -45.86 5.92 -19.30
C VAL A 58 -44.54 6.05 -20.05
N ALA A 59 -44.46 6.87 -21.10
CA ALA A 59 -43.22 7.10 -21.83
C ALA A 59 -42.14 7.75 -20.96
N GLY A 60 -42.51 8.71 -20.11
CA GLY A 60 -41.57 9.32 -19.14
C GLY A 60 -41.06 8.32 -18.11
N PHE A 61 -41.94 7.45 -17.59
CA PHE A 61 -41.54 6.38 -16.68
C PHE A 61 -40.65 5.35 -17.36
N GLN A 62 -40.95 4.96 -18.61
CA GLN A 62 -40.10 4.05 -19.38
C GLN A 62 -38.71 4.63 -19.62
N GLY A 63 -38.60 5.92 -19.96
CA GLY A 63 -37.31 6.58 -20.11
C GLY A 63 -36.47 6.55 -18.83
N LEU A 64 -37.11 6.73 -17.66
CA LEU A 64 -36.46 6.58 -16.36
C LEU A 64 -35.98 5.14 -16.11
N VAL A 65 -36.81 4.14 -16.44
CA VAL A 65 -36.42 2.72 -16.33
C VAL A 65 -35.19 2.44 -17.19
N ASP A 66 -35.18 2.91 -18.43
CA ASP A 66 -34.09 2.68 -19.37
C ASP A 66 -32.79 3.34 -18.89
N GLU A 67 -32.85 4.57 -18.36
CA GLU A 67 -31.70 5.28 -17.77
C GLU A 67 -31.11 4.52 -16.56
N LEU A 68 -31.97 4.09 -15.63
CA LEU A 68 -31.54 3.35 -14.45
C LEU A 68 -30.98 1.97 -14.82
N ALA A 69 -31.57 1.30 -15.80
CA ALA A 69 -31.07 0.03 -16.31
C ALA A 69 -29.69 0.20 -16.95
N ALA A 70 -29.48 1.25 -17.75
CA ALA A 70 -28.19 1.55 -18.35
C ALA A 70 -27.10 1.79 -17.28
N ALA A 71 -27.42 2.52 -16.21
CA ALA A 71 -26.50 2.75 -15.10
C ALA A 71 -26.09 1.45 -14.38
N VAL A 72 -27.04 0.53 -14.16
CA VAL A 72 -26.77 -0.79 -13.56
C VAL A 72 -25.90 -1.64 -14.48
N VAL A 73 -26.20 -1.68 -15.78
CA VAL A 73 -25.42 -2.45 -16.76
C VAL A 73 -23.98 -1.93 -16.84
N GLN A 74 -23.79 -0.60 -16.85
CA GLN A 74 -22.46 0.00 -16.84
C GLN A 74 -21.65 -0.44 -15.61
N LYS A 75 -22.28 -0.47 -14.42
CA LYS A 75 -21.62 -0.92 -13.19
C LYS A 75 -21.24 -2.41 -13.22
N HIS A 76 -22.06 -3.26 -13.82
CA HIS A 76 -21.69 -4.67 -14.01
C HIS A 76 -20.49 -4.81 -14.95
N SER A 77 -20.45 -4.07 -16.05
CA SER A 77 -19.31 -4.10 -16.97
C SER A 77 -18.00 -3.62 -16.31
N GLU A 78 -18.06 -2.60 -15.46
CA GLU A 78 -16.91 -2.16 -14.64
C GLU A 78 -16.42 -3.27 -13.69
N ILE A 79 -17.35 -4.03 -13.11
CA ILE A 79 -17.06 -5.16 -12.21
C ILE A 79 -16.45 -6.33 -12.98
N GLU A 80 -17.02 -6.70 -14.13
CA GLU A 80 -16.51 -7.77 -14.99
C GLU A 80 -15.07 -7.50 -15.41
N GLY A 81 -14.75 -6.26 -15.81
CA GLY A 81 -13.36 -5.89 -16.13
C GLY A 81 -12.40 -6.08 -14.96
N LEU A 82 -12.82 -5.79 -13.72
CA LEU A 82 -12.00 -6.05 -12.53
C LEU A 82 -11.86 -7.55 -12.21
N VAL A 83 -12.87 -8.36 -12.53
CA VAL A 83 -12.79 -9.82 -12.40
C VAL A 83 -11.80 -10.37 -13.42
N ASP A 84 -11.88 -9.95 -14.68
CA ASP A 84 -10.95 -10.36 -15.73
C ASP A 84 -9.50 -9.99 -15.37
N GLU A 85 -9.28 -8.79 -14.81
CA GLU A 85 -7.97 -8.37 -14.31
C GLU A 85 -7.45 -9.30 -13.20
N LEU A 86 -8.33 -9.72 -12.27
CA LEU A 86 -7.96 -10.64 -11.19
C LEU A 86 -7.66 -12.04 -11.70
N GLU A 87 -8.42 -12.54 -12.67
CA GLU A 87 -8.19 -13.85 -13.30
C GLU A 87 -6.90 -13.88 -14.14
N ALA A 88 -6.56 -12.75 -14.78
CA ALA A 88 -5.33 -12.60 -15.53
C ALA A 88 -4.07 -12.51 -14.63
N MET A 89 -4.22 -12.28 -13.32
CA MET A 89 -3.08 -12.28 -12.41
C MET A 89 -2.51 -13.70 -12.26
N PRO A 90 -1.24 -13.94 -12.62
CA PRO A 90 -0.62 -15.23 -12.42
C PRO A 90 -0.41 -15.47 -10.92
N ARG A 91 -1.32 -16.21 -10.29
CA ARG A 91 -1.22 -16.62 -8.89
C ARG A 91 -0.94 -18.11 -8.81
N SER A 92 0.32 -18.44 -8.59
CA SER A 92 0.71 -19.76 -8.11
C SER A 92 1.17 -19.58 -6.68
N GLU A 93 0.39 -20.10 -5.73
CA GLU A 93 0.72 -20.05 -4.31
C GLU A 93 2.13 -20.59 -4.06
N GLU A 94 2.52 -21.64 -4.79
CA GLU A 94 3.85 -22.24 -4.71
C GLU A 94 4.95 -21.28 -5.19
N ASP A 95 4.73 -20.53 -6.28
CA ASP A 95 5.70 -19.54 -6.77
C ASP A 95 5.78 -18.32 -5.84
N GLU A 96 4.66 -17.88 -5.26
CA GLU A 96 4.63 -16.80 -4.29
C GLU A 96 5.36 -17.19 -3.00
N LEU A 97 5.11 -18.41 -2.49
CA LEU A 97 5.81 -18.96 -1.33
C LEU A 97 7.31 -19.13 -1.60
N ARG A 98 7.69 -19.57 -2.81
CA ARG A 98 9.10 -19.65 -3.20
C ARG A 98 9.76 -18.27 -3.17
N ARG A 99 9.16 -17.27 -3.80
CA ARG A 99 9.67 -15.88 -3.78
C ARG A 99 9.78 -15.31 -2.38
N LEU A 100 8.81 -15.63 -1.51
CA LEU A 100 8.84 -15.20 -0.12
C LEU A 100 10.02 -15.81 0.64
N ARG A 101 10.30 -17.10 0.43
CA ARG A 101 11.46 -17.78 1.04
C ARG A 101 12.77 -17.19 0.53
N GLU A 102 12.91 -16.99 -0.78
CA GLU A 102 14.09 -16.35 -1.39
C GLU A 102 14.33 -14.96 -0.77
N ALA A 103 13.28 -14.13 -0.66
CA ALA A 103 13.38 -12.82 -0.04
C ALA A 103 13.76 -12.87 1.46
N GLN A 104 13.27 -13.87 2.19
CA GLN A 104 13.65 -14.08 3.59
C GLN A 104 15.12 -14.49 3.73
N GLU A 105 15.61 -15.37 2.86
CA GLU A 105 17.01 -15.81 2.82
C GLU A 105 17.94 -14.64 2.47
N ASP A 106 17.61 -13.86 1.44
CA ASP A 106 18.34 -12.67 1.04
C ASP A 106 18.39 -11.62 2.17
N HIS A 107 17.26 -11.39 2.83
CA HIS A 107 17.19 -10.48 3.97
C HIS A 107 18.05 -10.98 5.14
N ALA A 108 18.03 -12.28 5.43
CA ALA A 108 18.86 -12.86 6.49
C ALA A 108 20.35 -12.72 6.17
N ALA A 109 20.77 -13.00 4.93
CA ALA A 109 22.13 -12.83 4.47
C ALA A 109 22.59 -11.37 4.53
N ALA A 110 21.75 -10.44 4.08
CA ALA A 110 22.02 -9.01 4.14
C ALA A 110 22.16 -8.52 5.60
N THR A 111 21.29 -8.99 6.49
CA THR A 111 21.35 -8.66 7.92
C THR A 111 22.63 -9.17 8.57
N GLU A 112 23.04 -10.39 8.25
CA GLU A 112 24.27 -10.97 8.81
C GLU A 112 25.52 -10.26 8.28
N SER A 113 25.56 -9.94 6.99
CA SER A 113 26.61 -9.11 6.39
C SER A 113 26.70 -7.74 7.08
N LEU A 114 25.55 -7.12 7.34
CA LEU A 114 25.48 -5.84 8.05
C LEU A 114 26.02 -5.96 9.49
N ARG A 115 25.64 -7.00 10.23
CA ARG A 115 26.18 -7.26 11.59
C ARG A 115 27.68 -7.44 11.58
N ALA A 116 28.21 -8.23 10.65
CA ALA A 116 29.65 -8.43 10.49
C ALA A 116 30.38 -7.13 10.18
N SER A 117 29.80 -6.29 9.31
CA SER A 117 30.32 -4.96 8.99
C SER A 117 30.35 -4.05 10.23
N VAL A 118 29.25 -4.00 10.99
CA VAL A 118 29.15 -3.19 12.22
C VAL A 118 30.21 -3.63 13.24
N ALA A 119 30.31 -4.94 13.51
CA ALA A 119 31.30 -5.48 14.44
C ALA A 119 32.74 -5.16 14.01
N LYS A 120 33.03 -5.17 12.69
CA LYS A 120 34.33 -4.77 12.15
C LYS A 120 34.60 -3.28 12.42
N THR A 121 33.64 -2.40 12.17
CA THR A 121 33.79 -0.96 12.47
C THR A 121 33.96 -0.68 13.96
N GLU A 122 33.25 -1.38 14.84
CA GLU A 122 33.39 -1.24 16.29
C GLU A 122 34.79 -1.64 16.76
N ARG A 123 35.33 -2.76 16.25
CA ARG A 123 36.70 -3.19 16.55
C ARG A 123 37.74 -2.17 16.09
N LEU A 124 37.58 -1.62 14.88
CA LEU A 124 38.47 -0.59 14.36
C LEU A 124 38.40 0.69 15.21
N ALA A 125 37.19 1.12 15.59
CA ALA A 125 36.99 2.28 16.46
C ALA A 125 37.63 2.08 17.84
N GLY A 126 37.48 0.88 18.43
CA GLY A 126 38.14 0.50 19.69
C GLY A 126 39.67 0.52 19.58
N SER A 127 40.23 -0.01 18.48
CA SER A 127 41.68 0.00 18.23
C SER A 127 42.21 1.43 18.10
N VAL A 128 41.53 2.29 17.34
CA VAL A 128 41.94 3.70 17.18
C VAL A 128 41.93 4.43 18.52
N ARG A 129 40.88 4.21 19.34
CA ARG A 129 40.80 4.79 20.69
C ARG A 129 41.93 4.29 21.59
N GLY A 130 42.20 3.00 21.62
CA GLY A 130 43.30 2.44 22.42
C GLY A 130 44.67 2.97 22.00
N SER A 131 44.91 3.11 20.69
CA SER A 131 46.14 3.74 20.18
C SER A 131 46.23 5.21 20.59
N LEU A 132 45.16 5.99 20.52
CA LEU A 132 45.13 7.38 20.96
C LEU A 132 45.40 7.50 22.47
N ASP A 133 44.72 6.70 23.29
CA ASP A 133 44.91 6.70 24.74
C ASP A 133 46.36 6.31 25.12
N SER A 134 46.96 5.35 24.40
CA SER A 134 48.37 4.97 24.61
C SER A 134 49.37 6.08 24.24
N LEU A 135 49.06 6.89 23.23
CA LEU A 135 49.88 8.03 22.82
C LEU A 135 49.77 9.19 23.82
N LEU A 136 48.55 9.45 24.31
CA LEU A 136 48.30 10.47 25.33
C LEU A 136 49.01 10.10 26.65
N THR A 137 48.85 8.86 27.11
CA THR A 137 49.50 8.38 28.34
C THR A 137 51.03 8.22 28.22
N SER A 138 51.56 7.84 27.05
CA SER A 138 53.01 7.83 26.81
C SER A 138 53.62 9.24 26.72
N GLY A 139 52.83 10.23 26.31
CA GLY A 139 53.21 11.65 26.37
C GLY A 139 53.30 12.18 27.81
N GLU A 140 52.44 11.69 28.70
CA GLU A 140 52.42 12.07 30.12
C GLU A 140 53.53 11.40 30.97
N GLN A 141 54.10 10.29 30.51
CA GLN A 141 55.17 9.57 31.22
C GLN A 141 56.59 10.00 30.86
N ARG A 142 56.75 11.03 30.02
CA ARG A 142 58.04 11.69 29.73
C ARG A 142 58.18 12.99 30.53
N ASP A 143 58.39 12.87 31.84
CA ASP A 143 59.30 13.75 32.59
C ASP A 143 59.48 13.28 34.04
N PRO A 144 60.55 12.52 34.35
CA PRO A 144 61.03 12.40 35.73
C PRO A 144 62.39 13.08 35.97
N TRP A 145 63.05 13.63 34.94
CA TRP A 145 64.44 14.09 35.08
C TRP A 145 64.76 15.39 34.32
N ILE A 146 64.19 16.52 34.77
CA ILE A 146 64.91 17.80 34.73
C ILE A 146 65.14 18.22 36.19
N LYS A 147 66.04 17.49 36.87
CA LYS A 147 66.76 18.01 38.04
C LYS A 147 68.20 18.26 37.62
N GLY A 148 68.57 19.54 37.61
CA GLY A 148 69.95 19.99 37.67
C GLY A 148 70.60 20.30 36.32
N ALA A 149 70.53 21.56 35.91
CA ALA A 149 71.64 22.33 35.34
C ALA A 149 71.16 23.75 35.01
N GLY A 150 71.55 24.74 35.80
CA GLY A 150 71.24 26.15 35.51
C GLY A 150 71.57 27.10 36.65
N SER A 151 72.86 27.41 36.78
CA SER A 151 73.50 28.60 37.41
C SER A 151 72.64 29.63 38.16
N LEU A 152 72.93 29.83 39.45
CA LEU A 152 73.76 30.92 40.00
C LEU A 152 73.98 30.73 41.51
#